data_AF-A0A0L1II57-F1
#
_entry.id   AF-A0A0L1II57-F1
#
_cell.length_a   1.000
_cell.length_b   1.000
_cell.length_c   1.000
_cell.angle_alpha   90.00
_cell.angle_beta   90.00
_cell.angle_gamma   90.00
#
_symmetry.space_group_name_H-M   'P 1'
#
loop_
_entity.id
_entity.type
_entity.pdbx_description
1 polymer ?
#
loop_
_entity_poly.entity_id
_entity_poly.type
_entity_poly.pdbx_seq_one_letter_code
_entity_poly.pdbx_strand_id
1 'polypeptide(L)'
;STLTEFTQKKNFISRTYKKGVYDEKKLLEKEDLFGLIIFECNGNLNIKDIYISYKKRWEIELLFKQFKNVLEQNEGNVQGNYRIIATEFINFLSSIMLCRIKNYLLENGVLENKTIGQIFRYLSKVMKKRKPRVREEWDDVETLKYIKELIKVLKI
;
A
#
# COMPACT_ATOMS: atom_id res chain seq x y z
N SER A 1 -7.77 10.78 15.02
CA SER A 1 -8.50 12.06 15.22
C SER A 1 -7.76 12.98 16.19
N THR A 2 -7.44 12.49 17.39
CA THR A 2 -6.83 13.25 18.51
C THR A 2 -5.56 14.05 18.19
N LEU A 3 -4.63 13.53 17.39
CA LEU A 3 -3.40 14.28 17.07
C LEU A 3 -3.67 15.49 16.14
N THR A 4 -4.56 15.32 15.17
CA THR A 4 -4.94 16.37 14.22
C THR A 4 -5.72 17.47 14.91
N GLU A 5 -6.66 17.08 15.77
CA GLU A 5 -7.43 17.96 16.63
C GLU A 5 -6.51 18.80 17.54
N PHE A 6 -5.60 18.15 18.27
CA PHE A 6 -4.62 18.81 19.13
C PHE A 6 -3.75 19.81 18.34
N THR A 7 -3.30 19.42 17.15
CA THR A 7 -2.48 20.27 16.28
C THR A 7 -3.26 21.50 15.80
N GLN A 8 -4.51 21.32 15.39
CA GLN A 8 -5.37 22.42 14.95
C GLN A 8 -5.69 23.39 16.09
N LYS A 9 -6.01 22.88 17.29
CA LYS A 9 -6.23 23.69 18.49
C LYS A 9 -5.00 24.52 18.84
N LYS A 10 -3.82 23.89 18.88
CA LYS A 10 -2.53 24.59 19.11
C LYS A 10 -2.24 25.67 18.06
N ASN A 11 -2.48 25.38 16.79
CA ASN A 11 -2.31 26.34 15.71
C ASN A 11 -3.29 27.51 15.79
N PHE A 12 -4.53 27.27 16.20
CA PHE A 12 -5.53 28.32 16.37
C PHE A 12 -5.16 29.27 17.53
N ILE A 13 -4.77 28.72 18.69
CA ILE A 13 -4.34 29.49 19.86
C ILE A 13 -3.09 30.32 19.54
N SER A 14 -2.08 29.73 18.91
CA SER A 14 -0.85 30.46 18.56
C SER A 14 -1.08 31.60 17.56
N ARG A 15 -2.03 31.46 16.62
CA ARG A 15 -2.39 32.51 15.65
C ARG A 15 -3.15 33.67 16.30
N THR A 16 -4.09 33.36 17.19
CA THR A 16 -4.90 34.37 17.89
C THR A 16 -4.05 35.15 18.90
N TYR A 17 -3.15 34.46 19.61
CA TYR A 17 -2.19 35.09 20.52
C TYR A 17 -1.24 36.05 19.79
N LYS A 18 -0.67 35.65 18.64
CA LYS A 18 0.18 36.52 17.81
C LYS A 18 -0.52 37.77 17.29
N LYS A 19 -1.84 37.71 17.07
CA LYS A 19 -2.64 38.85 16.61
C LYS A 19 -3.21 39.69 17.77
N GLY A 20 -3.05 39.25 19.02
CA GLY A 20 -3.62 39.93 20.19
C GLY A 20 -5.16 39.87 20.27
N VAL A 21 -5.81 39.00 19.49
CA VAL A 21 -7.28 38.94 19.37
C VAL A 21 -7.81 37.61 19.92
N TYR A 22 -7.20 37.14 21.01
CA TYR A 22 -7.66 35.91 21.67
C TYR A 22 -9.06 36.11 22.23
N ASP A 23 -9.97 35.21 21.86
CA ASP A 23 -11.37 35.20 22.30
C ASP A 23 -11.73 33.75 22.62
N GLU A 24 -12.03 33.51 23.89
CA GLU A 24 -12.37 32.19 24.42
C GLU A 24 -13.67 31.66 23.81
N LYS A 25 -14.67 32.52 23.53
CA LYS A 25 -15.92 32.08 22.92
C LYS A 25 -15.70 31.51 21.52
N LYS A 26 -14.87 32.18 20.72
CA LYS A 26 -14.51 31.72 19.37
C LYS A 26 -13.66 30.44 19.37
N LEU A 27 -12.91 30.20 20.45
CA LEU A 27 -12.20 28.94 20.62
C LEU A 27 -13.20 27.80 20.86
N LEU A 28 -14.15 28.01 21.79
CA LEU A 28 -15.17 27.02 22.14
C LEU A 28 -16.06 26.68 20.94
N GLU A 29 -16.47 27.68 20.15
CA GLU A 29 -17.24 27.49 18.91
C GLU A 29 -16.51 26.64 17.86
N LYS A 30 -15.18 26.65 17.86
CA LYS A 30 -14.36 25.88 16.92
C LYS A 30 -13.87 24.56 17.46
N GLU A 31 -14.03 24.32 18.76
CA GLU A 31 -13.51 23.14 19.43
C GLU A 31 -14.11 21.86 18.84
N ASP A 32 -15.43 21.86 18.62
CA ASP A 32 -16.17 20.73 18.02
C ASP A 32 -15.83 20.47 16.55
N LEU A 33 -15.21 21.45 15.87
CA LEU A 33 -14.82 21.35 14.46
C LEU A 33 -13.38 20.85 14.30
N PHE A 34 -12.57 20.84 15.36
CA PHE A 34 -11.20 20.38 15.26
C PHE A 34 -11.15 18.87 15.06
N GLY A 35 -10.33 18.43 14.10
CA GLY A 35 -10.24 17.03 13.71
C GLY A 35 -11.41 16.50 12.86
N LEU A 36 -12.39 17.34 12.51
CA LEU A 36 -13.48 16.96 11.61
C LEU A 36 -12.93 16.61 10.21
N ILE A 37 -13.29 15.42 9.72
CA ILE A 37 -12.95 14.95 8.38
C ILE A 37 -14.20 15.08 7.51
N ILE A 38 -14.09 15.84 6.42
CA ILE A 38 -15.17 16.05 5.46
C ILE A 38 -14.80 15.34 4.16
N PHE A 39 -15.72 14.55 3.63
CA PHE A 39 -15.61 13.93 2.31
C PHE A 39 -16.52 14.66 1.33
N GLU A 40 -15.91 15.40 0.40
CA GLU A 40 -16.63 16.06 -0.69
C GLU A 40 -16.53 15.21 -1.95
N CYS A 41 -17.67 14.91 -2.57
CA CYS A 41 -17.73 14.11 -3.80
C CYS A 41 -18.83 14.63 -4.72
N ASN A 42 -18.50 14.83 -6.00
CA ASN A 42 -19.46 15.24 -7.03
C ASN A 42 -20.37 14.11 -7.52
N GLY A 43 -20.08 12.86 -7.13
CA GLY A 43 -20.83 11.67 -7.54
C GLY A 43 -21.81 11.23 -6.46
N ASN A 44 -22.95 10.66 -6.88
CA ASN A 44 -23.94 10.08 -5.97
C ASN A 44 -23.46 8.68 -5.54
N LEU A 45 -22.52 8.63 -4.60
CA LEU A 45 -21.92 7.41 -4.07
C LEU A 45 -22.45 7.08 -2.68
N ASN A 46 -22.51 5.79 -2.35
CA ASN A 46 -22.82 5.36 -0.99
C ASN A 46 -21.67 5.78 -0.06
N ILE A 47 -22.00 6.19 1.17
CA ILE A 47 -21.06 6.56 2.24
C ILE A 47 -19.99 5.48 2.45
N LYS A 48 -20.38 4.19 2.35
CA LYS A 48 -19.45 3.07 2.45
C LYS A 48 -18.37 3.11 1.35
N ASP A 49 -18.76 3.43 0.12
CA ASP A 49 -17.85 3.48 -1.02
C ASP A 49 -16.94 4.72 -0.95
N ILE A 50 -17.46 5.84 -0.45
CA ILE A 50 -16.67 7.05 -0.15
C ILE A 50 -15.58 6.72 0.87
N TYR A 51 -15.95 6.06 1.97
CA TYR A 51 -15.01 5.66 3.01
C TYR A 51 -13.96 4.67 2.50
N ILE A 52 -14.37 3.65 1.73
CA ILE A 52 -13.43 2.69 1.11
C ILE A 52 -12.48 3.40 0.14
N SER A 53 -12.99 4.33 -0.66
CA SER A 53 -12.18 5.10 -1.61
C SER A 53 -11.15 5.96 -0.89
N TYR A 54 -11.52 6.60 0.23
CA TYR A 54 -10.56 7.31 1.08
C TYR A 54 -9.51 6.37 1.67
N LYS A 55 -9.91 5.18 2.14
CA LYS A 55 -8.96 4.18 2.66
C LYS A 55 -7.96 3.72 1.58
N LYS A 56 -8.44 3.49 0.35
CA LYS A 56 -7.60 3.12 -0.81
C LYS A 56 -6.61 4.23 -1.18
N ARG A 57 -6.94 5.51 -0.96
CA ARG A 57 -6.01 6.63 -1.18
C ARG A 57 -4.74 6.50 -0.31
N TRP A 58 -4.86 6.05 0.94
CA TRP A 58 -3.69 5.82 1.79
C TRP A 58 -2.76 4.72 1.25
N GLU A 59 -3.32 3.71 0.57
CA GLU A 59 -2.50 2.66 -0.07
C GLU A 59 -1.60 3.23 -1.17
N ILE A 60 -2.05 4.28 -1.85
CA ILE A 60 -1.25 5.00 -2.86
C ILE A 60 -0.06 5.71 -2.17
N GLU A 61 -0.26 6.34 -1.02
CA GLU A 61 0.82 6.99 -0.28
C GLU A 61 1.84 5.97 0.25
N LEU A 62 1.38 4.81 0.71
CA LEU A 62 2.25 3.71 1.11
C LEU A 62 3.05 3.17 -0.09
N LEU A 63 2.42 3.07 -1.26
CA LEU A 63 3.07 2.68 -2.51
C LEU A 63 4.18 3.66 -2.89
N PHE A 64 3.90 4.97 -2.84
CA PHE A 64 4.90 6.00 -3.11
C PHE A 64 6.04 6.01 -2.09
N LYS A 65 5.75 5.74 -0.81
CA LYS A 65 6.77 5.61 0.22
C LYS A 65 7.70 4.43 -0.04
N GLN A 66 7.14 3.28 -0.42
CA GLN A 66 7.93 2.11 -0.78
C GLN A 66 8.73 2.35 -2.06
N PHE A 67 8.16 3.04 -3.04
CA PHE A 67 8.85 3.46 -4.26
C PHE A 67 10.06 4.36 -3.94
N LYS A 68 9.90 5.40 -3.10
CA LYS A 68 11.02 6.23 -2.65
C LYS A 68 12.11 5.43 -1.95
N ASN A 69 11.75 4.53 -1.04
CA ASN A 69 12.74 3.70 -0.34
C ASN A 69 13.54 2.78 -1.29
N VAL A 70 12.92 2.28 -2.37
CA VAL A 70 13.59 1.46 -3.40
C VAL A 70 14.44 2.32 -4.33
N LEU A 71 14.01 3.53 -4.64
CA LEU A 71 14.76 4.49 -5.46
C LEU A 71 16.01 5.02 -4.73
N GLU A 72 15.87 5.40 -3.46
CA GLU A 72 16.95 5.92 -2.62
C GLU A 72 18.05 4.86 -2.34
N GLN A 73 17.78 3.56 -2.56
CA GLN A 73 18.81 2.51 -2.51
C GLN A 73 19.72 2.49 -3.75
N ASN A 74 19.31 3.10 -4.87
CA ASN A 74 20.01 3.02 -6.16
C ASN A 74 20.65 4.35 -6.61
N GLU A 75 20.74 5.36 -5.74
CA GLU A 75 21.46 6.62 -6.03
C GLU A 75 23.01 6.45 -6.11
N GLY A 76 23.48 5.32 -6.62
CA GLY A 76 24.85 5.16 -7.06
C GLY A 76 25.07 5.85 -8.40
N ASN A 77 25.34 7.16 -8.39
CA ASN A 77 26.00 7.95 -9.46
C ASN A 77 25.81 7.44 -10.90
N VAL A 78 24.57 7.35 -11.40
CA VAL A 78 24.32 6.94 -12.79
C VAL A 78 24.18 8.19 -13.66
N GLN A 79 25.20 8.47 -14.48
CA GLN A 79 25.12 9.51 -15.50
C GLN A 79 24.05 9.17 -16.55
N GLY A 80 22.97 9.95 -16.59
CA GLY A 80 22.01 9.99 -17.68
C GLY A 80 20.55 9.96 -17.22
N ASN A 81 19.87 11.11 -17.30
CA ASN A 81 18.46 11.29 -16.93
C ASN A 81 17.51 10.23 -17.53
N TYR A 82 17.83 9.68 -18.71
CA TYR A 82 16.99 8.68 -19.37
C TYR A 82 16.98 7.31 -18.65
N ARG A 83 18.11 6.87 -18.09
CA ARG A 83 18.16 5.61 -17.32
C ARG A 83 17.36 5.71 -16.03
N ILE A 84 17.37 6.89 -15.41
CA ILE A 84 16.57 7.19 -14.21
C ILE A 84 15.09 7.06 -14.55
N ILE A 85 14.62 7.77 -15.60
CA ILE A 85 13.22 7.71 -16.05
C ILE A 85 12.78 6.28 -16.42
N ALA A 86 13.62 5.52 -17.13
CA ALA A 86 13.30 4.14 -17.50
C ALA A 86 13.19 3.23 -16.25
N THR A 87 14.09 3.42 -15.28
CA THR A 87 14.09 2.66 -14.03
C THR A 87 12.86 3.01 -13.17
N GLU A 88 12.51 4.30 -13.10
CA GLU A 88 11.29 4.76 -12.43
C GLU A 88 10.03 4.13 -13.05
N PHE A 89 9.95 4.09 -14.38
CA PHE A 89 8.84 3.46 -15.08
C PHE A 89 8.71 1.96 -14.78
N ILE A 90 9.81 1.22 -14.83
CA ILE A 90 9.84 -0.23 -14.51
C ILE A 90 9.47 -0.47 -13.04
N ASN A 91 9.98 0.36 -12.12
CA ASN A 91 9.67 0.26 -10.70
C ASN A 91 8.20 0.58 -10.43
N PHE A 92 7.61 1.52 -11.15
CA PHE A 92 6.19 1.84 -11.05
C PHE A 92 5.31 0.66 -11.49
N LEU A 93 5.62 0.05 -12.64
CA LEU A 93 4.92 -1.16 -13.11
C LEU A 93 5.06 -2.32 -12.11
N SER A 94 6.28 -2.55 -11.62
CA SER A 94 6.56 -3.59 -10.61
C SER A 94 5.75 -3.38 -9.32
N SER A 95 5.57 -2.11 -8.93
CA SER A 95 4.79 -1.72 -7.76
C SER A 95 3.29 -1.98 -7.96
N ILE A 96 2.74 -1.67 -9.13
CA ILE A 96 1.35 -2.02 -9.50
C ILE A 96 1.14 -3.54 -9.47
N MET A 97 2.07 -4.30 -10.04
CA MET A 97 2.02 -5.77 -10.02
C MET A 97 2.06 -6.31 -8.59
N LEU A 98 2.95 -5.78 -7.75
CA LEU A 98 3.06 -6.17 -6.35
C LEU A 98 1.77 -5.87 -5.57
N CYS A 99 1.12 -4.73 -5.82
CA CYS A 99 -0.18 -4.41 -5.24
C CYS A 99 -1.26 -5.42 -5.64
N ARG A 100 -1.33 -5.79 -6.92
CA ARG A 100 -2.28 -6.80 -7.41
C ARG A 100 -2.04 -8.16 -6.76
N ILE A 101 -0.78 -8.60 -6.69
CA ILE A 101 -0.40 -9.86 -6.02
C ILE A 101 -0.75 -9.81 -4.54
N LYS A 102 -0.44 -8.71 -3.84
CA LYS A 102 -0.77 -8.54 -2.43
C LYS A 102 -2.27 -8.67 -2.19
N ASN A 103 -3.09 -8.00 -2.98
CA ASN A 103 -4.54 -8.05 -2.84
C ASN A 103 -5.07 -9.47 -3.07
N TYR A 104 -4.56 -10.17 -4.09
CA TYR A 104 -4.89 -11.57 -4.32
C TYR A 104 -4.52 -12.48 -3.13
N LEU A 105 -3.33 -12.28 -2.53
CA LEU A 105 -2.90 -13.03 -1.35
C LEU A 105 -3.73 -12.71 -0.10
N LEU A 106 -4.20 -11.47 0.05
CA LEU A 106 -5.11 -11.06 1.13
C LEU A 106 -6.47 -11.73 1.00
N GLU A 107 -7.04 -11.73 -0.21
CA GLU A 107 -8.34 -12.36 -0.49
C GLU A 107 -8.33 -13.88 -0.24
N ASN A 108 -7.19 -14.53 -0.41
CA ASN A 108 -7.01 -15.96 -0.13
C ASN A 108 -6.57 -16.26 1.32
N GLY A 109 -6.51 -15.25 2.21
CA GLY A 109 -6.16 -15.43 3.63
C GLY A 109 -4.70 -15.85 3.91
N VAL A 110 -3.82 -15.79 2.90
CA VAL A 110 -2.45 -16.34 3.02
C VAL A 110 -1.53 -15.44 3.86
N LEU A 111 -1.84 -14.14 3.89
CA LEU A 111 -1.01 -13.12 4.57
C LEU A 111 -1.25 -13.01 6.08
N GLU A 112 -2.18 -13.77 6.65
CA GLU A 112 -2.41 -13.77 8.10
C GLU A 112 -1.21 -14.33 8.88
N ASN A 113 -0.53 -15.33 8.29
CA ASN A 113 0.50 -16.11 8.97
C ASN A 113 1.88 -16.02 8.30
N LYS A 114 2.01 -15.33 7.17
CA LYS A 114 3.22 -15.31 6.33
C LYS A 114 3.41 -13.94 5.69
N THR A 115 4.66 -13.50 5.59
CA THR A 115 4.98 -12.27 4.86
C THR A 115 5.02 -12.52 3.35
N ILE A 116 4.80 -11.46 2.56
CA ILE A 116 4.90 -11.51 1.10
C ILE A 116 6.25 -12.12 0.67
N GLY A 117 7.37 -11.66 1.26
CA GLY A 117 8.69 -12.19 0.93
C GLY A 117 8.87 -13.69 1.19
N GLN A 118 8.27 -14.21 2.27
CA GLN A 118 8.28 -15.65 2.55
C GLN A 118 7.48 -16.44 1.50
N ILE A 119 6.32 -15.92 1.09
CA ILE A 119 5.48 -16.52 0.05
C ILE A 119 6.24 -16.58 -1.28
N PHE A 120 6.86 -15.47 -1.71
CA PHE A 120 7.68 -15.43 -2.93
C PHE A 120 8.83 -16.44 -2.87
N ARG A 121 9.50 -16.58 -1.71
CA ARG A 121 10.58 -17.57 -1.51
C ARG A 121 10.08 -19.02 -1.57
N TYR A 122 8.83 -19.28 -1.22
CA TYR A 122 8.23 -20.61 -1.36
C TYR A 122 7.81 -20.87 -2.80
N LEU A 123 7.18 -19.89 -3.45
CA LEU A 123 6.79 -19.97 -4.86
C LEU A 123 8.00 -20.12 -5.78
N SER A 124 9.14 -19.49 -5.47
CA SER A 124 10.38 -19.63 -6.26
C SER A 124 10.98 -21.04 -6.20
N LYS A 125 10.54 -21.89 -5.25
CA LYS A 125 10.95 -23.29 -5.14
C LYS A 125 9.98 -24.25 -5.84
N VAL A 126 8.87 -23.74 -6.36
CA VAL A 126 7.92 -24.54 -7.11
C VAL A 126 8.47 -24.73 -8.52
N MET A 127 8.77 -25.98 -8.84
CA MET A 127 9.31 -26.36 -10.13
C MET A 127 8.44 -27.45 -10.74
N LYS A 128 8.17 -27.34 -12.04
CA LYS A 128 7.55 -28.39 -12.83
C LYS A 128 8.61 -29.06 -13.70
N LYS A 129 8.60 -30.39 -13.75
CA LYS A 129 9.46 -31.19 -14.62
C LYS A 129 8.63 -31.74 -15.76
N ARG A 130 9.20 -31.79 -16.96
CA ARG A 130 8.53 -32.37 -18.13
C ARG A 130 8.42 -33.89 -17.96
N LYS A 131 7.28 -34.48 -18.33
CA LYS A 131 7.16 -35.94 -18.34
C LYS A 131 8.12 -36.54 -19.38
N PRO A 132 8.83 -37.65 -19.07
CA PRO A 132 9.80 -38.24 -19.98
C PRO A 132 9.19 -38.75 -21.30
N ARG A 133 7.90 -39.11 -21.29
CA ARG A 133 7.22 -39.81 -22.39
C ARG A 133 6.13 -39.00 -23.10
N VAL A 134 5.65 -37.91 -22.49
CA VAL A 134 4.61 -37.04 -23.06
C VAL A 134 5.12 -35.60 -23.06
N ARG A 135 5.39 -35.06 -24.25
CA ARG A 135 6.06 -33.76 -24.42
C ARG A 135 5.21 -32.57 -23.94
N GLU A 136 3.90 -32.72 -23.83
CA GLU A 136 2.97 -31.64 -23.48
C GLU A 136 2.55 -31.66 -22.01
N GLU A 137 2.95 -32.69 -21.26
CA GLU A 137 2.56 -32.85 -19.86
C GLU A 137 3.71 -32.52 -18.90
N TRP A 138 3.35 -31.83 -17.82
CA TRP A 138 4.26 -31.39 -16.77
C TRP A 138 3.85 -32.02 -15.44
N ASP A 139 4.82 -32.57 -14.71
CA ASP A 139 4.66 -33.06 -13.35
C ASP A 139 5.26 -32.07 -12.36
N ASP A 140 4.64 -31.93 -11.20
CA ASP A 140 5.24 -31.20 -10.09
C ASP A 140 6.49 -31.94 -9.59
N VAL A 141 7.57 -31.19 -9.35
CA VAL A 141 8.72 -31.70 -8.62
C VAL A 141 8.31 -31.90 -7.15
N GLU A 142 8.92 -32.87 -6.49
CA GLU A 142 8.65 -33.15 -5.09
C GLU A 142 8.99 -31.93 -4.23
N THR A 143 7.96 -31.34 -3.63
CA THR A 143 8.03 -30.12 -2.82
C THR A 143 7.50 -30.38 -1.41
N LEU A 144 7.92 -29.52 -0.47
CA LEU A 144 7.50 -29.60 0.93
C LEU A 144 5.97 -29.47 1.05
N LYS A 145 5.36 -30.22 1.98
CA LYS A 145 3.90 -30.30 2.14
C LYS A 145 3.22 -28.93 2.27
N TYR A 146 3.80 -28.03 3.05
CA TYR A 146 3.27 -26.68 3.25
C TYR A 146 3.32 -25.81 1.97
N ILE A 147 4.25 -26.09 1.05
CA ILE A 147 4.32 -25.42 -0.26
C ILE A 147 3.21 -25.94 -1.16
N LYS A 148 2.95 -27.26 -1.15
CA LYS A 148 1.82 -27.85 -1.89
C LYS A 148 0.48 -27.32 -1.39
N GLU A 149 0.30 -27.17 -0.08
CA GLU A 149 -0.89 -26.55 0.50
C GLU A 149 -1.04 -25.09 0.06
N LEU A 150 0.05 -24.33 0.05
CA LEU A 150 0.06 -22.95 -0.45
C LEU A 150 -0.36 -22.87 -1.93
N ILE A 151 0.20 -23.73 -2.79
CA ILE A 151 -0.15 -23.80 -4.22
C ILE A 151 -1.65 -24.10 -4.40
N LYS A 152 -2.19 -25.07 -3.63
CA LYS A 152 -3.62 -25.42 -3.67
C LYS A 152 -4.52 -24.25 -3.27
N VAL A 153 -4.16 -23.53 -2.21
CA VAL A 153 -4.91 -22.34 -1.77
C VAL A 153 -4.88 -21.27 -2.87
N LEU A 154 -3.73 -21.06 -3.50
CA LEU A 154 -3.55 -20.08 -4.57
C LEU A 154 -4.05 -20.54 -5.95
N LYS A 155 -4.49 -21.80 -6.10
CA LYS A 155 -4.97 -22.37 -7.36
C LYS A 155 -3.98 -22.19 -8.54
N ILE A 156 -2.68 -22.37 -8.27
CA ILE A 156 -1.56 -22.26 -9.25
C ILE A 156 -1.07 -23.66 -9.66
#